data_AF-A0A8J6G054-F1
#
_entry.id   AF-A0A8J6G054-F1
#
_cell.length_a   1.000
_cell.length_b   1.000
_cell.length_c   1.000
_cell.angle_alpha   90.00
_cell.angle_beta   90.00
_cell.angle_gamma   90.00
#
_symmetry.space_group_name_H-M   'P 1'
#
loop_
_entity.id
_entity.type
_entity.pdbx_description
1 polymer ?
#
loop_
_entity_poly.entity_id
_entity_poly.type
_entity_poly.pdbx_seq_one_letter_code
_entity_poly.pdbx_strand_id
1 'polypeptide(L)'
;MLQVLEATAALYNQDLSQLELLLGGLLESHGGPGPLFSSIILDQFVRLRDGDRYWFENTRNGLFSEEEIAEIRNTTLRDVLVAVSNVDPSALQPNVFFWQEGE
;
A
#
# COMPACT_ATOMS: atom_id res chain seq x y z
N MET A 1 8.91 23.43 -2.49
CA MET A 1 9.78 22.25 -2.60
C MET A 1 11.25 22.63 -2.44
N LEU A 2 11.81 23.49 -3.31
CA LEU A 2 13.21 23.92 -3.21
C LEU A 2 13.57 24.54 -1.84
N GLN A 3 12.73 25.45 -1.33
CA GLN A 3 12.92 26.06 0.00
C GLN A 3 12.93 25.03 1.16
N VAL A 4 12.16 23.95 1.05
CA VAL A 4 12.11 22.88 2.08
C VAL A 4 13.40 22.06 2.06
N LEU A 5 13.94 21.78 0.87
CA LEU A 5 15.20 21.06 0.73
C LEU A 5 16.37 21.90 1.26
N GLU A 6 16.43 23.19 0.91
CA GLU A 6 17.45 24.11 1.40
C GLU A 6 17.41 24.27 2.93
N ALA A 7 16.21 24.45 3.50
CA ALA A 7 16.03 24.54 4.95
C ALA A 7 16.42 23.24 5.66
N THR A 8 16.03 22.09 5.11
CA THR A 8 16.43 20.79 5.67
C THR A 8 17.94 20.63 5.62
N ALA A 9 18.58 20.87 4.46
CA ALA A 9 20.04 20.81 4.34
C ALA A 9 20.74 21.71 5.36
N ALA A 10 20.20 22.91 5.64
CA ALA A 10 20.74 23.79 6.68
C ALA A 10 20.62 23.21 8.10
N LEU A 11 19.50 22.55 8.44
CA LEU A 11 19.33 21.88 9.74
C LEU A 11 20.33 20.73 9.95
N TYR A 12 20.73 20.06 8.86
CA TYR A 12 21.74 19.00 8.88
C TYR A 12 23.16 19.52 8.63
N ASN A 13 23.41 20.83 8.80
CA ASN A 13 24.73 21.46 8.60
C ASN A 13 25.36 21.18 7.22
N GLN A 14 24.52 21.05 6.18
CA GLN A 14 24.93 20.65 4.83
C GLN A 14 25.59 19.25 4.75
N ASP A 15 25.43 18.42 5.78
CA ASP A 15 25.93 17.05 5.82
C ASP A 15 24.78 16.07 5.56
N LEU A 16 24.71 15.57 4.31
CA LEU A 16 23.70 14.62 3.89
C LEU A 16 23.76 13.28 4.66
N SER A 17 24.93 12.90 5.20
CA SER A 17 25.08 11.62 5.91
C SER A 17 24.33 11.57 7.24
N GLN A 18 23.95 12.72 7.78
CA GLN A 18 23.17 12.85 9.01
C GLN A 18 21.66 12.79 8.78
N LEU A 19 21.20 12.90 7.53
CA LEU A 19 19.79 12.86 7.20
C LEU A 19 19.19 11.49 7.53
N GLU A 20 18.18 11.45 8.38
CA GLU A 20 17.56 10.18 8.77
C GLU A 20 16.60 9.66 7.70
N LEU A 21 16.39 8.34 7.74
CA LEU A 21 15.50 7.61 6.84
C LEU A 21 14.10 8.22 6.73
N LEU A 22 13.51 8.65 7.85
CA LEU A 22 12.14 9.14 7.85
C LEU A 22 12.00 10.43 7.03
N LEU A 23 12.87 11.40 7.28
CA LEU A 23 12.84 12.67 6.55
C LEU A 23 13.31 12.51 5.11
N GLY A 24 14.34 11.69 4.87
CA GLY A 24 14.77 11.35 3.51
C GLY A 24 13.63 10.76 2.67
N GLY A 25 12.94 9.74 3.17
CA GLY A 25 11.84 9.11 2.45
C GLY A 25 10.61 10.00 2.27
N LEU A 26 10.35 10.92 3.19
CA LEU A 26 9.32 11.96 3.00
C LEU A 26 9.68 12.92 1.88
N LEU A 27 10.94 13.37 1.83
CA LEU A 27 11.42 14.31 0.83
C LEU A 27 11.49 13.72 -0.58
N GLU A 28 11.59 12.39 -0.72
CA GLU A 28 11.52 11.69 -2.00
C GLU A 28 10.10 11.55 -2.58
N SER A 29 9.06 11.86 -1.80
CA SER A 29 7.67 11.61 -2.21
C SER A 29 7.16 12.57 -3.30
N HIS A 30 6.46 12.02 -4.29
CA HIS A 30 5.78 12.80 -5.33
C HIS A 30 4.57 12.03 -5.89
N GLY A 31 3.35 12.42 -5.51
CA GLY A 31 2.12 11.69 -5.87
C GLY A 31 1.98 10.30 -5.23
N GLY A 32 2.99 9.85 -4.49
CA GLY A 32 3.08 8.58 -3.79
C GLY A 32 4.43 8.49 -3.05
N PRO A 33 4.73 7.35 -2.39
CA PRO A 33 6.00 7.15 -1.70
C PRO A 33 7.19 7.23 -2.66
N GLY A 34 8.30 7.83 -2.19
CA GLY A 34 9.55 7.89 -2.95
C GLY A 34 10.22 6.53 -3.15
N PRO A 35 11.31 6.43 -3.92
CA PRO A 35 12.00 5.17 -4.20
C PRO A 35 12.41 4.39 -2.95
N LEU A 36 12.88 5.06 -1.89
CA LEU A 36 13.29 4.40 -0.64
C LEU A 36 12.12 3.71 0.05
N PHE A 37 11.04 4.45 0.32
CA PHE A 37 9.85 3.90 0.99
C PHE A 37 9.12 2.90 0.13
N SER A 38 9.00 3.15 -1.18
CA SER A 38 8.41 2.18 -2.11
C SER A 38 9.15 0.85 -2.09
N SER A 39 10.49 0.87 -2.09
CA SER A 39 11.31 -0.35 -2.05
C SER A 39 11.15 -1.10 -0.73
N ILE A 40 11.23 -0.39 0.42
CA ILE A 40 11.10 -1.01 1.75
C ILE A 40 9.71 -1.62 1.93
N ILE A 41 8.65 -0.89 1.57
CA ILE A 41 7.26 -1.36 1.71
C ILE A 41 7.05 -2.57 0.80
N LEU A 42 7.43 -2.48 -0.48
CA LEU A 42 7.24 -3.58 -1.43
C LEU A 42 7.99 -4.85 -1.00
N ASP A 43 9.28 -4.74 -0.64
CA ASP A 43 10.07 -5.89 -0.17
C ASP A 43 9.43 -6.53 1.06
N GLN A 44 8.98 -5.71 2.02
CA GLN A 44 8.35 -6.23 3.23
C GLN A 44 7.03 -6.95 2.93
N PHE A 45 6.19 -6.44 2.01
CA PHE A 45 4.95 -7.11 1.62
C PHE A 45 5.20 -8.40 0.83
N VAL A 46 6.22 -8.44 -0.03
CA VAL A 46 6.66 -9.68 -0.71
C VAL A 46 7.09 -10.73 0.31
N ARG A 47 7.92 -10.35 1.28
CA ARG A 47 8.39 -11.25 2.35
C ARG A 47 7.25 -11.74 3.25
N LEU A 48 6.26 -10.90 3.54
CA LEU A 48 5.07 -11.31 4.28
C LEU A 48 4.27 -12.37 3.52
N ARG A 49 3.99 -12.12 2.24
CA ARG A 49 3.27 -13.06 1.37
C ARG A 49 4.01 -14.40 1.23
N ASP A 50 5.27 -14.34 0.81
CA ASP A 50 6.06 -15.51 0.45
C ASP A 50 6.48 -16.34 1.68
N GLY A 51 6.59 -15.68 2.85
CA GLY A 51 6.97 -16.30 4.11
C GLY A 51 5.82 -16.89 4.91
N ASP A 52 4.56 -16.57 4.58
CA ASP A 52 3.41 -17.03 5.35
C ASP A 52 2.89 -18.39 4.88
N ARG A 53 3.03 -19.40 5.74
CA ARG A 53 2.49 -20.74 5.47
C ARG A 53 0.96 -20.74 5.34
N TYR A 54 0.26 -19.82 6.00
CA TYR A 54 -1.19 -19.66 5.97
C TYR A 54 -1.66 -18.66 4.91
N TRP A 55 -0.77 -18.17 4.04
CA TRP A 55 -1.17 -17.35 2.90
C TRP A 55 -2.25 -18.07 2.07
N PHE A 56 -3.34 -17.38 1.75
CA PHE A 56 -4.53 -18.03 1.18
C PHE A 56 -4.26 -18.66 -0.20
N GLU A 57 -3.30 -18.15 -0.96
CA GLU A 57 -2.93 -18.70 -2.27
C GLU A 57 -1.97 -19.89 -2.17
N ASN A 58 -1.47 -20.22 -0.98
CA ASN A 58 -0.58 -21.36 -0.78
C ASN A 58 -1.38 -22.67 -0.72
N THR A 59 -1.64 -23.27 -1.88
CA THR A 59 -2.40 -24.54 -2.01
C THR A 59 -1.83 -25.72 -1.20
N ARG A 60 -0.58 -25.66 -0.75
CA ARG A 60 0.04 -26.72 0.06
C ARG A 60 -0.50 -26.78 1.49
N ASN A 61 -1.13 -25.72 1.99
CA ASN A 61 -1.67 -25.70 3.35
C ASN A 61 -3.08 -26.32 3.44
N GLY A 62 -3.74 -26.58 2.30
CA GLY A 62 -5.06 -27.20 2.23
C GLY A 62 -6.20 -26.39 2.85
N LEU A 63 -6.03 -25.06 3.01
CA LEU A 63 -7.06 -24.19 3.59
C LEU A 63 -8.22 -23.93 2.64
N PHE A 64 -7.92 -23.78 1.33
CA PHE A 64 -8.88 -23.39 0.30
C PHE A 64 -8.69 -24.21 -0.97
N SER A 65 -9.78 -24.46 -1.70
CA SER A 65 -9.76 -25.00 -3.06
C SER A 65 -9.30 -23.94 -4.08
N GLU A 66 -9.03 -24.34 -5.32
CA GLU A 66 -8.68 -23.39 -6.38
C GLU A 66 -9.83 -22.42 -6.69
N GLU A 67 -11.07 -22.91 -6.61
CA GLU A 67 -12.29 -22.12 -6.76
C GLU A 67 -12.44 -21.09 -5.62
N GLU A 68 -12.24 -21.50 -4.37
CA GLU A 68 -12.31 -20.61 -3.20
C GLU A 68 -11.20 -19.54 -3.25
N ILE A 69 -9.99 -19.89 -3.70
CA ILE A 69 -8.91 -18.91 -3.92
C ILE A 69 -9.32 -17.88 -4.98
N ALA A 70 -9.99 -18.32 -6.06
CA ALA A 70 -10.49 -17.42 -7.09
C ALA A 70 -11.59 -16.49 -6.55
N GLU A 71 -12.47 -16.98 -5.68
CA GLU A 71 -13.48 -16.16 -5.00
C GLU A 71 -12.83 -15.11 -4.08
N ILE A 72 -11.84 -15.50 -3.27
CA ILE A 72 -11.10 -14.56 -2.41
C ILE A 72 -10.38 -13.49 -3.25
N ARG A 73 -9.74 -13.87 -4.36
CA ARG A 73 -9.09 -12.92 -5.28
C ARG A 73 -10.07 -11.92 -5.91
N ASN A 74 -11.30 -12.34 -6.16
CA ASN A 74 -12.35 -11.49 -6.73
C ASN A 74 -13.02 -10.59 -5.68
N THR A 75 -12.80 -10.85 -4.39
CA THR A 75 -13.37 -10.05 -3.31
C THR A 75 -12.58 -8.75 -3.14
N THR A 76 -13.26 -7.61 -3.28
CA THR A 76 -12.68 -6.28 -3.10
C THR A 76 -13.09 -5.65 -1.77
N LEU A 77 -12.44 -4.54 -1.37
CA LEU A 77 -12.87 -3.80 -0.18
C LEU A 77 -14.29 -3.22 -0.33
N ARG A 78 -14.73 -2.92 -1.55
CA ARG A 78 -16.12 -2.50 -1.83
C ARG A 78 -17.11 -3.59 -1.43
N ASP A 79 -16.84 -4.84 -1.80
CA ASP A 79 -17.73 -5.96 -1.50
C ASP A 79 -17.88 -6.15 0.01
N VAL A 80 -16.77 -6.00 0.75
CA VAL A 80 -16.77 -6.01 2.22
C VAL A 80 -17.62 -4.87 2.77
N LEU A 81 -17.43 -3.64 2.30
CA LEU A 81 -18.19 -2.47 2.76
C LEU A 81 -19.69 -2.64 2.52
N VAL A 82 -20.09 -3.10 1.34
CA VAL A 82 -21.50 -3.41 1.01
C VAL A 82 -22.05 -4.45 1.98
N ALA A 83 -21.33 -5.56 2.18
CA ALA A 83 -21.78 -6.67 3.01
C ALA A 83 -21.96 -6.30 4.48
N VAL A 84 -21.12 -5.40 5.03
CA VAL A 84 -21.18 -5.04 6.46
C VAL A 84 -22.07 -3.84 6.76
N SER A 85 -22.29 -2.95 5.78
CA SER A 85 -23.04 -1.69 6.00
C SER A 85 -24.46 -1.70 5.45
N ASN A 86 -24.83 -2.70 4.62
CA ASN A 86 -26.08 -2.73 3.87
C ASN A 86 -26.32 -1.48 2.99
N VAL A 87 -25.25 -0.79 2.58
CA VAL A 87 -25.34 0.29 1.59
C VAL A 87 -25.64 -0.31 0.20
N ASP A 88 -26.37 0.42 -0.63
CA ASP A 88 -26.54 0.05 -2.04
C ASP A 88 -25.15 -0.03 -2.72
N PRO A 89 -24.82 -1.12 -3.43
CA PRO A 89 -23.54 -1.25 -4.13
C PRO A 89 -23.26 -0.12 -5.11
N SER A 90 -24.30 0.47 -5.72
CA SER A 90 -24.16 1.60 -6.66
C SER A 90 -23.74 2.91 -5.97
N ALA A 91 -23.83 2.98 -4.63
CA ALA A 91 -23.36 4.13 -3.86
C ALA A 91 -21.85 4.14 -3.63
N LEU A 92 -21.13 3.08 -4.04
CA LEU A 92 -19.69 2.96 -3.90
C LEU A 92 -19.06 2.64 -5.26
N GLN A 93 -18.00 3.39 -5.59
CA GLN A 93 -17.20 3.14 -6.78
C GLN A 93 -16.50 1.78 -6.73
N PRO A 94 -16.21 1.14 -7.89
CA PRO A 94 -15.62 -0.20 -7.94
C PRO A 94 -14.32 -0.34 -7.12
N ASN A 95 -13.45 0.66 -7.17
CA ASN A 95 -12.20 0.68 -6.42
C ASN A 95 -12.21 1.79 -5.36
N VAL A 96 -12.65 1.45 -4.15
CA VAL A 96 -12.78 2.42 -3.04
C VAL A 96 -11.46 3.05 -2.54
N PHE A 97 -10.29 2.60 -3.01
CA PHE A 97 -9.02 3.23 -2.67
C PHE A 97 -8.76 4.53 -3.44
N PHE A 98 -9.42 4.72 -4.58
CA PHE A 98 -9.31 5.91 -5.41
C PHE A 98 -10.70 6.42 -5.73
N TRP A 99 -10.84 7.73 -5.91
CA TRP A 99 -12.08 8.32 -6.41
C TRP A 99 -11.78 8.92 -7.78
N GLN A 100 -12.64 8.65 -8.76
CA GLN A 100 -12.57 9.24 -10.09
C GLN A 100 -13.81 10.11 -10.34
N GLU A 101 -13.63 11.18 -11.11
CA GLU A 101 -14.75 12.06 -11.43
C GLU A 101 -15.81 11.31 -12.24
N GLY A 102 -17.05 11.31 -11.72
CA GLY A 102 -18.19 10.61 -12.32
C GLY A 102 -18.51 9.25 -11.68
N GLU A 103 -17.72 8.81 -10.70
CA GLU A 103 -18.03 7.67 -9.82
C GLU A 103 -18.74 8.08 -8.52
#